data_AF-A0A9J6DU89-F1
#
_entry.id   AF-A0A9J6DU89-F1
#
_cell.length_a   1.000
_cell.length_b   1.000
_cell.length_c   1.000
_cell.angle_alpha   90.00
_cell.angle_beta   90.00
_cell.angle_gamma   90.00
#
_symmetry.space_group_name_H-M   'P 1'
#
loop_
_entity.id
_entity.type
_entity.pdbx_description
1 polymer ?
#
loop_
_entity_poly.entity_id
_entity_poly.type
_entity_poly.pdbx_seq_one_letter_code
_entity_poly.pdbx_strand_id
1 'polypeptide(L)'
;MEARATIIQNNLEATLSSLFASYNSRVTELEWCTHLAHIRIRSLMAALTLMAVSNPHTQYSIWQCNCRSYHRKRNVLQRFLSTLKETDTPDNIALQESGGQAKLVGYAFFTASQAPDSREVLTTLVKRNIPVIQHPSLSDTVPHIILEILSSSRRTSTSSMFFVNVYSSLRQPHRFHKILSYVKKLAKTSPLLLVENCNALLPVWGYIHDTRKRRMLFQDTTVLATPLS
;
A
#
# COMPACT_ATOMS: atom_id res chain seq x y z
N MET A 1 -1.36 34.71 -12.77
CA MET A 1 -1.14 33.58 -11.84
C MET A 1 -1.22 32.22 -12.53
N GLU A 2 -2.06 32.06 -13.56
CA GLU A 2 -2.20 30.80 -14.33
C GLU A 2 -0.93 30.36 -15.07
N ALA A 3 -0.15 31.30 -15.63
CA ALA A 3 1.08 30.95 -16.35
C ALA A 3 2.16 30.26 -15.48
N ARG A 4 2.17 30.50 -14.15
CA ARG A 4 3.13 29.84 -13.24
C ARG A 4 2.73 28.39 -12.91
N ALA A 5 1.44 28.07 -12.91
CA ALA A 5 0.95 26.72 -12.68
C ALA A 5 1.26 25.79 -13.87
N THR A 6 1.12 26.30 -15.09
CA THR A 6 1.43 25.56 -16.32
C THR A 6 2.93 25.25 -16.45
N ILE A 7 3.81 26.18 -16.04
CA ILE A 7 5.26 25.96 -16.06
C ILE A 7 5.67 24.87 -15.05
N ILE A 8 5.05 24.84 -13.86
CA ILE A 8 5.34 23.81 -12.84
C ILE A 8 4.88 22.43 -13.33
N GLN A 9 3.71 22.36 -13.97
CA GLN A 9 3.18 21.10 -14.49
C GLN A 9 4.01 20.54 -15.66
N ASN A 10 4.42 21.39 -16.60
CA ASN A 10 5.27 20.98 -17.72
C ASN A 10 6.68 20.55 -17.26
N ASN A 11 7.23 21.20 -16.22
CA ASN A 11 8.51 20.81 -15.65
C ASN A 11 8.43 19.48 -14.89
N LEU A 12 7.29 19.16 -14.27
CA LEU A 12 7.07 17.88 -13.60
C LEU A 12 6.97 16.74 -14.63
N GLU A 13 6.24 16.94 -15.72
CA GLU A 13 6.09 15.96 -16.79
C GLU A 13 7.40 15.69 -17.54
N ALA A 14 8.21 16.73 -17.78
CA ALA A 14 9.54 16.59 -18.38
C ALA A 14 10.52 15.83 -17.45
N THR A 15 10.46 16.09 -16.14
CA THR A 15 11.30 15.41 -15.14
C THR A 15 10.92 13.94 -14.98
N LEU A 16 9.62 13.63 -15.00
CA LEU A 16 9.13 12.25 -14.96
C LEU A 16 9.51 11.50 -16.24
N SER A 17 9.37 12.13 -17.41
CA SER A 17 9.74 11.52 -18.69
C SER A 17 11.24 11.22 -18.80
N SER A 18 12.12 12.09 -18.27
CA SER A 18 13.56 11.84 -18.26
C SER A 18 13.96 10.75 -17.27
N LEU A 19 13.29 10.66 -16.12
CA LEU A 19 13.46 9.56 -15.15
C LEU A 19 13.04 8.22 -15.74
N PHE A 20 11.92 8.16 -16.49
CA PHE A 20 11.49 6.96 -17.19
C PHE A 20 12.43 6.57 -18.34
N ALA A 21 12.94 7.53 -19.11
CA ALA A 21 13.88 7.28 -20.19
C ALA A 21 15.26 6.80 -19.67
N SER A 22 15.74 7.36 -18.56
CA SER A 22 17.01 6.95 -17.93
C SER A 22 16.94 5.57 -17.26
N TYR A 23 15.74 5.08 -16.94
CA TYR A 23 15.55 3.74 -16.35
C TYR A 23 15.53 2.64 -17.43
N ASN A 24 15.02 2.96 -18.62
CA ASN A 24 14.90 2.00 -19.73
C ASN A 24 16.23 1.72 -20.48
N SER A 25 17.28 2.51 -20.28
CA SER A 25 18.56 2.35 -21.00
C SER A 25 19.57 1.40 -20.35
N ARG A 26 19.25 0.76 -19.22
CA ARG A 26 20.21 -0.06 -18.44
C ARG A 26 19.91 -1.57 -18.38
N VAL A 27 19.04 -2.10 -19.25
CA VAL A 27 18.77 -3.54 -19.29
C VAL A 27 18.90 -4.05 -20.71
N THR A 28 20.11 -4.44 -21.08
CA THR A 28 20.40 -5.31 -22.23
C THR A 28 21.19 -6.51 -21.70
N GLU A 29 20.85 -7.70 -22.22
CA GLU A 29 21.42 -9.03 -21.94
C GLU A 29 20.93 -9.76 -20.68
N LEU A 30 19.73 -10.34 -20.76
CA LEU A 30 19.57 -11.80 -20.80
C LEU A 30 18.13 -12.10 -21.23
N GLU A 31 17.99 -12.51 -22.48
CA GLU A 31 16.73 -12.94 -23.11
C GLU A 31 16.18 -14.15 -22.35
N TRP A 32 15.01 -14.01 -21.70
CA TRP A 32 14.02 -15.08 -21.49
C TRP A 32 12.67 -14.61 -20.89
N CYS A 33 12.41 -13.30 -20.68
CA CYS A 33 11.16 -12.86 -20.02
C CYS A 33 10.56 -11.52 -20.51
N THR A 34 10.63 -11.20 -21.80
CA THR A 34 10.00 -9.98 -22.36
C THR A 34 8.75 -10.29 -23.18
N HIS A 35 7.59 -10.15 -22.54
CA HIS A 35 6.39 -9.56 -23.16
C HIS A 35 5.56 -8.84 -22.08
N LEU A 36 5.97 -7.61 -21.76
CA LEU A 36 5.18 -6.64 -21.02
C LEU A 36 4.43 -5.75 -22.01
N ALA A 37 3.21 -6.14 -22.34
CA ALA A 37 2.09 -5.25 -22.61
C ALA A 37 0.89 -6.16 -22.90
N HIS A 38 0.00 -6.35 -21.93
CA HIS A 38 -1.44 -6.38 -22.14
C HIS A 38 -2.17 -6.67 -20.82
N ILE A 39 -3.20 -5.87 -20.61
CA ILE A 39 -4.33 -6.13 -19.74
C ILE A 39 -4.86 -7.55 -19.99
N ARG A 40 -4.53 -8.50 -19.09
CA ARG A 40 -5.30 -9.70 -18.69
C ARG A 40 -4.39 -10.64 -17.90
N ILE A 41 -4.28 -10.45 -16.58
CA ILE A 41 -3.94 -11.54 -15.66
C ILE A 41 -5.24 -11.97 -14.99
N ARG A 42 -5.97 -12.88 -15.65
CA ARG A 42 -6.83 -13.82 -14.94
C ARG A 42 -5.88 -14.84 -14.30
N SER A 43 -5.93 -14.94 -12.97
CA SER A 43 -5.33 -16.00 -12.16
C SER A 43 -3.80 -16.16 -12.23
N LEU A 44 -3.05 -15.36 -11.45
CA LEU A 44 -1.88 -15.93 -10.73
C LEU A 44 -1.51 -15.16 -9.47
N MET A 45 -1.42 -13.84 -9.53
CA MET A 45 -1.06 -12.96 -8.41
C MET A 45 -1.74 -11.61 -8.68
N ALA A 46 -3.05 -11.54 -8.45
CA ALA A 46 -3.84 -10.39 -8.88
C ALA A 46 -3.52 -9.14 -8.04
N ALA A 47 -2.67 -8.30 -8.63
CA ALA A 47 -2.25 -6.96 -8.22
C ALA A 47 -1.36 -6.91 -6.98
N LEU A 48 -0.06 -7.15 -7.21
CA LEU A 48 0.99 -6.66 -6.33
C LEU A 48 1.44 -5.29 -6.82
N THR A 49 0.80 -4.23 -6.31
CA THR A 49 1.17 -2.84 -6.66
C THR A 49 2.36 -2.43 -5.80
N LEU A 50 3.52 -2.23 -6.43
CA LEU A 50 4.74 -1.73 -5.80
C LEU A 50 4.64 -0.21 -5.70
N MET A 51 4.44 0.35 -4.49
CA MET A 51 4.64 1.77 -4.24
C MET A 51 5.90 1.94 -3.39
N ALA A 52 7.01 2.30 -4.03
CA ALA A 52 8.24 2.68 -3.34
C ALA A 52 8.16 4.17 -2.97
N VAL A 53 8.11 4.49 -1.68
CA VAL A 53 8.21 5.87 -1.18
C VAL A 53 9.69 6.14 -0.86
N SER A 54 10.32 7.11 -1.51
CA SER A 54 11.77 7.33 -1.45
C SER A 54 12.21 8.34 -0.39
N ASN A 55 13.15 7.92 0.46
CA ASN A 55 14.06 8.74 1.26
C ASN A 55 15.49 8.21 1.01
N PRO A 56 16.48 9.04 0.63
CA PRO A 56 17.77 8.60 0.09
C PRO A 56 18.65 7.73 1.01
N HIS A 57 18.28 7.49 2.28
CA HIS A 57 19.13 6.74 3.22
C HIS A 57 18.59 5.38 3.69
N THR A 58 17.37 5.00 3.34
CA THR A 58 16.85 3.63 3.49
C THR A 58 15.56 3.53 2.67
N GLN A 59 15.57 2.74 1.60
CA GLN A 59 14.37 2.50 0.80
C GLN A 59 13.45 1.55 1.59
N TYR A 60 12.30 2.05 2.05
CA TYR A 60 11.30 1.22 2.70
C TYR A 60 10.39 0.61 1.64
N SER A 61 10.41 -0.71 1.49
CA SER A 61 9.70 -1.44 0.44
C SER A 61 8.39 -2.04 0.95
N ILE A 62 7.30 -1.79 0.24
CA ILE A 62 5.95 -2.23 0.64
C ILE A 62 5.29 -2.95 -0.52
N TRP A 63 4.81 -4.15 -0.23
CA TRP A 63 4.03 -4.95 -1.16
C TRP A 63 2.56 -4.96 -0.73
N GLN A 64 1.66 -4.71 -1.66
CA GLN A 64 0.22 -4.84 -1.42
C GLN A 64 -0.30 -6.07 -2.15
N CYS A 65 -1.18 -6.88 -1.57
CA CYS A 65 -1.80 -8.00 -2.29
C CYS A 65 -3.19 -8.34 -1.76
N ASN A 66 -4.19 -8.34 -2.64
CA ASN A 66 -5.46 -9.01 -2.35
C ASN A 66 -5.29 -10.52 -2.62
N CYS A 67 -5.23 -11.29 -1.54
CA CYS A 67 -4.85 -12.69 -1.59
C CYS A 67 -5.99 -13.60 -2.05
N ARG A 68 -7.25 -13.27 -1.76
CA ARG A 68 -8.38 -14.20 -1.93
C ARG A 68 -8.05 -15.60 -1.38
N SER A 69 -7.62 -15.66 -0.11
CA SER A 69 -7.00 -16.79 0.61
C SER A 69 -5.47 -16.85 0.55
N TYR A 70 -4.84 -16.58 1.69
CA TYR A 70 -3.39 -16.64 1.88
C TYR A 70 -2.86 -18.07 1.98
N HIS A 71 -3.59 -18.98 2.62
CA HIS A 71 -3.12 -20.34 2.91
C HIS A 71 -2.61 -21.09 1.68
N ARG A 72 -3.29 -20.92 0.53
CA ARG A 72 -2.90 -21.54 -0.75
C ARG A 72 -1.66 -20.91 -1.38
N LYS A 73 -1.38 -19.64 -1.06
CA LYS A 73 -0.29 -18.84 -1.64
C LYS A 73 0.96 -18.77 -0.77
N ARG A 74 0.84 -19.15 0.51
CA ARG A 74 1.91 -19.06 1.51
C ARG A 74 3.23 -19.69 1.04
N ASN A 75 3.20 -20.95 0.62
CA ASN A 75 4.43 -21.66 0.26
C ASN A 75 5.09 -21.09 -1.01
N VAL A 76 4.28 -20.63 -1.97
CA VAL A 76 4.77 -19.96 -3.18
C VAL A 76 5.42 -18.63 -2.83
N LEU A 77 4.77 -17.81 -2.00
CA LEU A 77 5.33 -16.54 -1.53
C LEU A 77 6.63 -16.75 -0.75
N GLN A 78 6.65 -17.72 0.17
CA GLN A 78 7.84 -18.04 0.96
C GLN A 78 9.02 -18.47 0.07
N ARG A 79 8.77 -19.32 -0.92
CA ARG A 79 9.79 -19.75 -1.88
C ARG A 79 10.27 -18.58 -2.73
N PHE A 80 9.36 -17.76 -3.23
CA PHE A 80 9.72 -16.58 -4.02
C PHE A 80 10.61 -15.63 -3.22
N LEU A 81 10.23 -15.30 -1.98
CA LEU A 81 11.04 -14.46 -1.10
C LEU A 81 12.44 -15.04 -0.83
N SER A 82 12.56 -16.37 -0.73
CA SER A 82 13.88 -17.02 -0.55
C SER A 82 14.79 -16.94 -1.77
N THR A 83 14.25 -16.63 -2.95
CA THR A 83 15.05 -16.44 -4.18
C THR A 83 15.49 -14.99 -4.38
N LEU A 84 14.92 -14.05 -3.62
CA LEU A 84 15.26 -12.63 -3.72
C LEU A 84 16.49 -12.30 -2.87
N LYS A 85 17.22 -11.26 -3.27
CA LYS A 85 18.23 -10.66 -2.40
C LYS A 85 17.54 -9.95 -1.24
N GLU A 86 18.21 -9.84 -0.10
CA GLU A 86 17.65 -9.17 1.09
C GLU A 86 17.17 -7.74 0.78
N THR A 87 17.89 -7.01 -0.08
CA THR A 87 17.55 -5.65 -0.54
C THR A 87 16.25 -5.57 -1.33
N ASP A 88 15.84 -6.68 -1.94
CA ASP A 88 14.68 -6.75 -2.83
C ASP A 88 13.46 -7.32 -2.10
N THR A 89 13.66 -7.87 -0.89
CA THR A 89 12.56 -8.36 -0.06
C THR A 89 11.81 -7.18 0.59
N PRO A 90 10.46 -7.22 0.62
CA PRO A 90 9.67 -6.13 1.17
C PRO A 90 9.83 -6.00 2.68
N ASP A 91 9.85 -4.78 3.18
CA ASP A 91 9.83 -4.50 4.62
C ASP A 91 8.44 -4.74 5.21
N ASN A 92 7.40 -4.49 4.39
CA ASN A 92 6.00 -4.65 4.74
C ASN A 92 5.21 -5.33 3.62
N ILE A 93 4.32 -6.26 3.97
CA ILE A 93 3.38 -6.89 3.04
C ILE A 93 1.95 -6.71 3.57
N ALA A 94 1.14 -5.94 2.85
CA ALA A 94 -0.25 -5.67 3.15
C ALA A 94 -1.16 -6.66 2.43
N LEU A 95 -1.77 -7.57 3.18
CA LEU A 95 -2.65 -8.61 2.66
C LEU A 95 -4.11 -8.27 2.92
N GLN A 96 -4.91 -8.21 1.86
CA GLN A 96 -6.38 -8.17 1.95
C GLN A 96 -6.98 -9.54 1.60
N GLU A 97 -8.16 -9.86 2.15
CA GLU A 97 -8.84 -11.16 1.98
C GLU A 97 -7.90 -12.34 2.24
N SER A 98 -7.14 -12.28 3.32
CA SER A 98 -6.20 -13.34 3.71
C SER A 98 -6.92 -14.64 4.09
N GLY A 99 -8.19 -14.56 4.49
CA GLY A 99 -9.02 -15.71 4.84
C GLY A 99 -8.61 -16.40 6.15
N GLY A 100 -7.80 -15.73 6.96
CA GLY A 100 -7.26 -16.23 8.23
C GLY A 100 -5.99 -15.48 8.63
N GLN A 101 -5.40 -15.83 9.78
CA GLN A 101 -4.12 -15.26 10.20
C GLN A 101 -3.00 -15.68 9.24
N ALA A 102 -2.43 -14.72 8.51
CA ALA A 102 -1.30 -14.98 7.63
C ALA A 102 0.02 -14.94 8.43
N LYS A 103 0.74 -16.07 8.47
CA LYS A 103 2.07 -16.17 9.10
C LYS A 103 3.14 -16.50 8.06
N LEU A 104 4.20 -15.69 8.04
CA LEU A 104 5.32 -15.81 7.11
C LEU A 104 6.65 -15.78 7.87
N VAL A 105 7.61 -16.63 7.49
CA VAL A 105 8.91 -16.70 8.17
C VAL A 105 9.69 -15.41 7.91
N GLY A 106 10.32 -14.86 8.96
CA GLY A 106 11.04 -13.58 8.89
C GLY A 106 10.15 -12.35 9.14
N TYR A 107 8.82 -12.54 9.21
CA TYR A 107 7.87 -11.45 9.43
C TYR A 107 7.11 -11.63 10.75
N ALA A 108 6.82 -10.52 11.41
CA ALA A 108 5.74 -10.37 12.37
C ALA A 108 4.43 -10.15 11.61
N PHE A 109 3.29 -10.51 12.21
CA PHE A 109 1.98 -10.37 11.59
C PHE A 109 1.04 -9.58 12.52
N PHE A 110 0.21 -8.74 11.91
CA PHE A 110 -0.80 -7.94 12.58
C PHE A 110 -2.11 -8.18 11.85
N THR A 111 -3.17 -8.54 12.58
CA THR A 111 -4.49 -8.81 12.01
C THR A 111 -5.53 -7.88 12.60
N ALA A 112 -6.48 -7.43 11.77
CA ALA A 112 -7.67 -6.77 12.29
C ALA A 112 -8.46 -7.79 13.13
N SER A 113 -8.86 -7.41 14.35
CA SER A 113 -9.72 -8.25 15.17
C SER A 113 -11.09 -8.34 14.51
N GLN A 114 -11.34 -9.44 13.80
CA GLN A 114 -12.65 -9.76 13.26
C GLN A 114 -13.09 -11.12 13.78
N ALA A 115 -14.41 -11.36 13.72
CA ALA A 115 -15.01 -12.61 14.11
C ALA A 115 -14.29 -13.82 13.46
N PRO A 116 -14.13 -14.95 14.17
CA PRO A 116 -13.34 -16.10 13.75
C PRO A 116 -13.65 -16.64 12.33
N ASP A 117 -14.87 -16.38 11.82
CA ASP A 117 -15.35 -16.87 10.52
C ASP A 117 -15.42 -15.81 9.41
N SER A 118 -14.86 -14.62 9.61
CA SER A 118 -14.82 -13.60 8.56
C SER A 118 -13.93 -14.06 7.40
N ARG A 119 -14.46 -14.06 6.18
CA ARG A 119 -13.64 -14.24 4.95
C ARG A 119 -12.82 -12.99 4.62
N GLU A 120 -13.12 -11.86 5.26
CA GLU A 120 -12.57 -10.54 4.97
C GLU A 120 -11.44 -10.16 5.95
N VAL A 121 -10.62 -11.15 6.36
CA VAL A 121 -9.49 -10.90 7.26
C VAL A 121 -8.39 -10.11 6.54
N LEU A 122 -7.95 -9.03 7.17
CA LEU A 122 -6.76 -8.28 6.79
C LEU A 122 -5.59 -8.78 7.63
N THR A 123 -4.44 -8.94 6.98
CA THR A 123 -3.18 -9.15 7.66
C THR A 123 -2.14 -8.19 7.11
N THR A 124 -1.36 -7.57 7.97
CA THR A 124 -0.14 -6.86 7.58
C THR A 124 1.06 -7.61 8.14
N LEU A 125 2.00 -7.96 7.27
CA LEU A 125 3.25 -8.60 7.62
C LEU A 125 4.36 -7.55 7.65
N VAL A 126 5.21 -7.55 8.66
CA VAL A 126 6.35 -6.63 8.76
C VAL A 126 7.60 -7.41 9.10
N LYS A 127 8.75 -7.15 8.46
CA LYS A 127 10.01 -7.82 8.84
C LYS A 127 10.27 -7.70 10.34
N ARG A 128 10.71 -8.79 10.98
CA ARG A 128 10.83 -8.87 12.45
C ARG A 128 11.83 -7.89 13.07
N ASN A 129 12.80 -7.42 12.29
CA ASN A 129 13.80 -6.44 12.73
C ASN A 129 13.29 -4.99 12.68
N ILE A 130 12.06 -4.77 12.21
CA ILE A 130 11.45 -3.43 12.11
C ILE A 130 10.51 -3.24 13.30
N PRO A 131 10.79 -2.28 14.20
CA PRO A 131 9.94 -2.00 15.35
C PRO A 131 8.63 -1.33 14.91
N VAL A 132 7.51 -1.83 15.43
CA VAL A 132 6.16 -1.38 15.07
C VAL A 132 5.26 -1.28 16.30
N ILE A 133 4.42 -0.24 16.35
CA ILE A 133 3.31 -0.11 17.28
C ILE A 133 2.01 -0.35 16.51
N GLN A 134 1.18 -1.29 16.96
CA GLN A 134 -0.18 -1.44 16.44
C GLN A 134 -1.13 -0.52 17.21
N HIS A 135 -1.81 0.37 16.50
CA HIS A 135 -2.83 1.24 17.08
C HIS A 135 -4.19 0.53 17.11
N PRO A 136 -5.09 0.88 18.05
CA PRO A 136 -6.43 0.28 18.12
C PRO A 136 -7.22 0.49 16.83
N SER A 137 -7.92 -0.56 16.39
CA SER A 137 -8.87 -0.48 15.29
C SER A 137 -10.17 0.19 15.75
N LEU A 138 -10.79 0.98 14.87
CA LEU A 138 -12.11 1.57 15.11
C LEU A 138 -13.21 0.55 14.74
N SER A 139 -13.95 0.06 15.75
CA SER A 139 -14.94 -1.04 15.64
C SER A 139 -16.07 -0.80 14.62
N ASP A 140 -16.46 0.46 14.39
CA ASP A 140 -17.64 0.83 13.60
C ASP A 140 -17.28 1.37 12.21
N THR A 141 -16.14 0.95 11.66
CA THR A 141 -15.63 1.47 10.40
C THR A 141 -15.22 0.35 9.44
N VAL A 142 -14.77 0.74 8.25
CA VAL A 142 -14.18 -0.16 7.26
C VAL A 142 -13.10 -1.05 7.90
N PRO A 143 -13.02 -2.35 7.59
CA PRO A 143 -11.96 -3.23 8.09
C PRO A 143 -10.57 -2.67 7.80
N HIS A 144 -9.74 -2.54 8.84
CA HIS A 144 -8.41 -1.91 8.73
C HIS A 144 -7.42 -2.34 9.82
N ILE A 145 -6.14 -2.12 9.52
CA ILE A 145 -5.02 -2.21 10.46
C ILE A 145 -4.25 -0.88 10.40
N ILE A 146 -3.96 -0.29 11.56
CA ILE A 146 -3.13 0.91 11.69
C ILE A 146 -1.84 0.52 12.43
N LEU A 147 -0.71 0.73 11.77
CA LEU A 147 0.62 0.51 12.31
C LEU A 147 1.39 1.83 12.31
N GLU A 148 2.21 2.02 13.32
CA GLU A 148 3.24 3.04 13.36
C GLU A 148 4.59 2.34 13.30
N ILE A 149 5.32 2.57 12.21
CA ILE A 149 6.66 2.05 11.96
C ILE A 149 7.64 3.04 12.58
N LEU A 150 8.40 2.55 13.56
CA LEU A 150 9.39 3.35 14.25
C LEU A 150 10.69 3.38 13.46
N SER A 151 11.29 4.55 13.31
CA SER A 151 12.61 4.66 12.69
C SER A 151 13.65 4.02 13.61
N SER A 152 14.50 3.15 13.04
CA SER A 152 15.59 2.51 13.78
C SER A 152 16.81 3.42 13.96
N SER A 153 16.87 4.56 13.23
CA SER A 153 17.98 5.49 13.30
C SER A 153 17.89 6.34 14.57
N ARG A 154 18.74 6.04 15.56
CA ARG A 154 18.92 6.86 16.78
C ARG A 154 19.53 8.24 16.51
N ARG A 155 20.12 8.45 15.32
CA ARG A 155 20.97 9.62 15.02
C ARG A 155 20.26 10.73 14.25
N THR A 156 19.09 10.45 13.71
CA THR A 156 18.30 11.43 12.96
C THR A 156 16.95 11.59 13.65
N SER A 157 16.46 12.83 13.74
CA SER A 157 15.09 13.20 14.10
C SER A 157 14.06 12.68 13.08
N THR A 158 14.27 11.47 12.55
CA THR A 158 13.38 10.82 11.60
C THR A 158 12.13 10.42 12.35
N SER A 159 11.04 11.11 12.03
CA SER A 159 9.69 10.83 12.50
C SER A 159 9.29 9.41 12.15
N SER A 160 8.41 8.82 12.98
CA SER A 160 7.75 7.56 12.66
C SER A 160 6.93 7.67 11.37
N MET A 161 6.67 6.54 10.71
CA MET A 161 5.75 6.47 9.57
C MET A 161 4.48 5.75 9.99
N PHE A 162 3.33 6.32 9.70
CA PHE A 162 2.03 5.69 9.89
C PHE A 162 1.65 4.92 8.64
N PHE A 163 1.18 3.69 8.83
CA PHE A 163 0.81 2.76 7.79
C PHE A 163 -0.59 2.23 8.04
N VAL A 164 -1.47 2.34 7.05
CA VAL A 164 -2.85 1.86 7.15
C VAL A 164 -3.14 0.88 6.03
N ASN A 165 -3.48 -0.35 6.39
CA ASN A 165 -4.00 -1.34 5.45
C ASN A 165 -5.52 -1.39 5.57
N VAL A 166 -6.24 -1.08 4.50
CA VAL A 166 -7.70 -1.00 4.47
C VAL A 166 -8.28 -1.93 3.40
N TYR A 167 -9.37 -2.58 3.73
CA TYR A 167 -10.12 -3.41 2.79
C TYR A 167 -11.59 -3.04 2.82
N SER A 168 -12.17 -2.87 1.63
CA SER A 168 -13.57 -2.54 1.50
C SER A 168 -14.24 -3.43 0.46
N SER A 169 -15.12 -4.31 0.91
CA SER A 169 -15.85 -5.25 0.05
C SER A 169 -16.83 -4.54 -0.89
N LEU A 170 -17.10 -5.15 -2.05
CA LEU A 170 -18.06 -4.62 -3.03
C LEU A 170 -19.49 -4.47 -2.48
N ARG A 171 -19.81 -5.28 -1.46
CA ARG A 171 -21.17 -5.42 -0.92
C ARG A 171 -21.53 -4.30 0.06
N GLN A 172 -20.53 -3.61 0.60
CA GLN A 172 -20.75 -2.64 1.67
C GLN A 172 -20.37 -1.22 1.22
N PRO A 173 -21.27 -0.22 1.41
CA PRO A 173 -21.01 1.16 1.07
C PRO A 173 -20.22 1.86 2.18
N HIS A 174 -19.01 1.38 2.45
CA HIS A 174 -18.14 1.95 3.49
C HIS A 174 -17.81 3.43 3.26
N ARG A 175 -17.69 4.17 4.36
CA ARG A 175 -17.12 5.52 4.43
C ARG A 175 -15.78 5.48 5.14
N PHE A 176 -14.86 6.32 4.68
CA PHE A 176 -13.47 6.34 5.13
C PHE A 176 -13.14 7.59 5.95
N HIS A 177 -14.02 8.60 5.92
CA HIS A 177 -13.81 9.87 6.64
C HIS A 177 -13.38 9.68 8.10
N LYS A 178 -14.05 8.80 8.87
CA LYS A 178 -13.74 8.57 10.29
C LYS A 178 -12.33 8.01 10.50
N ILE A 179 -11.96 6.96 9.74
CA ILE A 179 -10.63 6.34 9.85
C ILE A 179 -9.54 7.31 9.37
N LEU A 180 -9.77 8.02 8.25
CA LEU A 180 -8.79 8.98 7.73
C LEU A 180 -8.58 10.15 8.70
N SER A 181 -9.65 10.67 9.30
CA SER A 181 -9.56 11.72 10.32
C SER A 181 -8.80 11.24 11.56
N TYR A 182 -9.09 10.02 12.03
CA TYR A 182 -8.43 9.42 13.18
C TYR A 182 -6.94 9.23 12.92
N VAL A 183 -6.57 8.59 11.81
CA VAL A 183 -5.17 8.32 11.49
C VAL A 183 -4.41 9.61 11.22
N LYS A 184 -5.02 10.61 10.60
CA LYS A 184 -4.39 11.92 10.43
C LYS A 184 -4.09 12.58 11.79
N LYS A 185 -5.01 12.50 12.76
CA LYS A 185 -4.77 13.00 14.12
C LYS A 185 -3.66 12.23 14.83
N LEU A 186 -3.59 10.91 14.63
CA LEU A 186 -2.50 10.07 15.16
C LEU A 186 -1.15 10.45 14.53
N ALA A 187 -1.11 10.57 13.20
CA ALA A 187 0.10 10.86 12.44
C ALA A 187 0.61 12.28 12.68
N LYS A 188 -0.29 13.25 12.91
CA LYS A 188 0.07 14.68 13.02
C LYS A 188 0.84 15.15 11.77
N THR A 189 2.14 15.34 11.91
CA THR A 189 3.07 15.75 10.85
C THR A 189 3.91 14.58 10.32
N SER A 190 3.78 13.40 10.92
CA SER A 190 4.48 12.19 10.47
C SER A 190 3.93 11.71 9.12
N PRO A 191 4.78 11.14 8.26
CA PRO A 191 4.33 10.52 7.01
C PRO A 191 3.24 9.48 7.25
N LEU A 192 2.20 9.52 6.41
CA LEU A 192 1.09 8.58 6.42
C LEU A 192 0.98 7.90 5.06
N LEU A 193 1.07 6.57 5.05
CA LEU A 193 0.79 5.74 3.89
C LEU A 193 -0.52 4.97 4.07
N LEU A 194 -1.43 5.16 3.13
CA LEU A 194 -2.66 4.39 3.01
C LEU A 194 -2.52 3.35 1.89
N VAL A 195 -2.68 2.08 2.23
CA VAL A 195 -2.71 0.96 1.31
C VAL A 195 -4.13 0.38 1.32
N GLU A 196 -4.76 0.33 0.16
CA GLU A 196 -6.19 0.00 0.09
C GLU A 196 -6.56 -0.93 -1.06
N ASN A 197 -7.51 -1.82 -0.79
CA ASN A 197 -8.33 -2.41 -1.83
C ASN A 197 -9.81 -2.08 -1.59
N CYS A 198 -10.28 -1.06 -2.31
CA CYS A 198 -11.64 -0.56 -2.17
C CYS A 198 -12.64 -1.20 -3.13
N ASN A 199 -12.19 -2.08 -4.04
CA ASN A 199 -12.96 -2.66 -5.14
C ASN A 199 -13.84 -1.63 -5.87
N ALA A 200 -13.31 -0.44 -6.11
CA ALA A 200 -14.11 0.66 -6.63
C ALA A 200 -13.33 1.39 -7.71
N LEU A 201 -14.00 1.65 -8.83
CA LEU A 201 -13.41 2.14 -10.07
C LEU A 201 -13.44 3.67 -10.07
N LEU A 202 -12.36 4.30 -10.56
CA LEU A 202 -12.26 5.74 -10.75
C LEU A 202 -11.37 6.05 -11.96
N PRO A 203 -11.81 6.92 -12.89
CA PRO A 203 -11.04 7.19 -14.11
C PRO A 203 -9.64 7.77 -13.90
N VAL A 204 -9.42 8.53 -12.84
CA VAL A 204 -8.09 9.10 -12.51
C VAL A 204 -7.04 8.01 -12.22
N TRP A 205 -7.44 6.77 -11.98
CA TRP A 205 -6.52 5.62 -11.86
C TRP A 205 -6.59 4.65 -13.05
N GLY A 206 -7.07 5.11 -14.21
CA GLY A 206 -7.07 4.34 -15.46
C GLY A 206 -8.28 3.44 -15.68
N TYR A 207 -9.36 3.58 -14.90
CA TYR A 207 -10.60 2.86 -15.14
C TYR A 207 -11.50 3.59 -16.14
N ILE A 208 -12.26 2.84 -16.94
CA ILE A 208 -13.21 3.44 -17.91
C ILE A 208 -14.43 4.05 -17.18
N HIS A 209 -14.83 3.42 -16.07
CA HIS A 209 -16.03 3.78 -15.34
C HIS A 209 -15.71 4.27 -13.94
N ASP A 210 -16.61 5.11 -13.43
CA ASP A 210 -16.59 5.59 -12.07
C ASP A 210 -17.69 4.91 -11.24
N THR A 211 -17.41 4.67 -9.96
CA THR A 211 -18.36 4.10 -9.01
C THR A 211 -18.62 5.09 -7.89
N ARG A 212 -19.88 5.16 -7.43
CA ARG A 212 -20.27 6.04 -6.31
C ARG A 212 -19.34 5.85 -5.09
N LYS A 213 -19.03 4.59 -4.76
CA LYS A 213 -18.14 4.25 -3.65
C LYS A 213 -16.77 4.91 -3.77
N ARG A 214 -16.20 4.97 -4.98
CA ARG A 214 -14.88 5.58 -5.19
C ARG A 214 -14.91 7.09 -5.21
N ARG A 215 -15.97 7.71 -5.74
CA ARG A 215 -16.21 9.15 -5.56
C ARG A 215 -16.24 9.52 -4.08
N MET A 216 -16.94 8.73 -3.25
CA MET A 216 -17.02 8.99 -1.81
C MET A 216 -15.67 8.83 -1.13
N LEU A 217 -14.89 7.81 -1.50
CA LEU A 217 -13.52 7.69 -0.99
C LEU A 217 -12.67 8.90 -1.41
N PHE A 218 -12.69 9.28 -2.68
CA PHE A 218 -11.93 10.43 -3.17
C PHE A 218 -12.29 11.71 -2.41
N GLN A 219 -13.59 11.94 -2.16
CA GLN A 219 -14.04 13.03 -1.29
C GLN A 219 -13.54 12.87 0.15
N ASP A 220 -13.61 11.68 0.73
CA ASP A 220 -13.13 11.42 2.10
C ASP A 220 -11.61 11.66 2.23
N THR A 221 -10.82 11.45 1.17
CA THR A 221 -9.37 11.71 1.17
C THR A 221 -9.01 13.19 1.26
N THR A 222 -9.94 14.11 0.96
CA THR A 222 -9.70 15.56 1.11
C THR A 222 -9.39 15.96 2.56
N VAL A 223 -9.86 15.19 3.55
CA VAL A 223 -9.52 15.36 4.97
C VAL A 223 -8.01 15.34 5.18
N LEU A 224 -7.28 14.51 4.43
CA LEU A 224 -5.83 14.40 4.55
C LEU A 224 -5.10 15.68 4.10
N ALA A 225 -5.72 16.46 3.22
CA ALA A 225 -5.17 17.72 2.72
C ALA A 225 -5.51 18.94 3.60
N THR A 226 -6.54 18.86 4.45
CA THR A 226 -6.89 19.95 5.36
C THR A 226 -5.80 20.11 6.43
N PRO A 227 -5.50 21.31 6.95
CA PRO A 227 -4.68 21.45 8.16
C PRO A 227 -5.36 20.76 9.38
N LEU A 228 -4.58 20.41 10.39
CA LEU A 228 -5.13 20.06 11.71
C LEU A 228 -5.44 21.37 12.44
N SER A 229 -6.71 21.56 12.82
CA SER A 229 -7.19 22.67 13.65
C SER A 229 -6.81 22.49 15.11
#